data_AF-A0A5C8LMY3-F1
#
_entry.id   AF-A0A5C8LMY3-F1
#
_cell.length_a   1.000
_cell.length_b   1.000
_cell.length_c   1.000
_cell.angle_alpha   90.00
_cell.angle_beta   90.00
_cell.angle_gamma   90.00
#
_symmetry.space_group_name_H-M   'P 1'
#
loop_
_entity.id
_entity.type
_entity.pdbx_description
1 polymer ?
#
loop_
_entity_poly.entity_id
_entity_poly.type
_entity_poly.pdbx_seq_one_letter_code
_entity_poly.pdbx_strand_id
1 'polypeptide(L)'
;MTFEIGKYQVELLNESDYNPDSKDNLNKYLNNYLTESDFKLPTKIGIKILENGTEINSAIIGAENGATGLHKTSQIIESNRILICCCDSVFCLDLPTLNLNWKTKVDIATAFEIFKIENGFIIHGELEITRINNDGKIIWQNGGADIFVSQNGKDDFEVKDNFVKATDWDNRIYKWNLNGVEIE
;
A
#
# COMPACT_ATOMS: atom_id res chain seq x y z
N MET A 1 -4.97 -12.80 2.69
CA MET A 1 -4.70 -12.53 4.13
C MET A 1 -6.02 -12.22 4.80
N THR A 2 -6.19 -12.57 6.08
CA THR A 2 -7.45 -12.39 6.81
C THR A 2 -7.20 -11.73 8.16
N PHE A 3 -8.08 -10.81 8.56
CA PHE A 3 -7.96 -10.02 9.78
C PHE A 3 -9.33 -9.88 10.47
N GLU A 4 -9.33 -9.85 11.80
CA GLU A 4 -10.55 -9.64 12.61
C GLU A 4 -10.57 -8.22 13.19
N ILE A 5 -11.67 -7.50 13.02
CA ILE A 5 -11.87 -6.13 13.50
C ILE A 5 -13.27 -6.03 14.11
N GLY A 6 -13.34 -6.16 15.44
CA GLY A 6 -14.61 -6.19 16.15
C GLY A 6 -15.46 -7.37 15.69
N LYS A 7 -16.55 -7.10 14.97
CA LYS A 7 -17.47 -8.11 14.42
C LYS A 7 -17.21 -8.44 12.94
N TYR A 8 -16.24 -7.78 12.33
CA TYR A 8 -15.95 -7.90 10.91
C TYR A 8 -14.68 -8.72 10.68
N GLN A 9 -14.74 -9.59 9.68
CA GLN A 9 -13.59 -10.26 9.09
C GLN A 9 -13.24 -9.55 7.78
N VAL A 10 -11.99 -9.11 7.63
CA VAL A 10 -11.46 -8.46 6.43
C VAL A 10 -10.56 -9.43 5.69
N GLU A 11 -10.86 -9.71 4.43
CA GLU A 11 -10.05 -10.56 3.56
C GLU A 11 -9.41 -9.73 2.45
N LEU A 12 -8.09 -9.92 2.29
CA LEU A 12 -7.30 -9.39 1.18
C LEU A 12 -6.89 -10.54 0.26
N LEU A 13 -7.25 -10.44 -1.02
CA LEU A 13 -7.05 -11.46 -2.04
C LEU A 13 -6.13 -10.90 -3.12
N ASN A 14 -5.15 -11.69 -3.55
CA ASN A 14 -4.41 -11.37 -4.77
C ASN A 14 -5.32 -11.64 -5.97
N GLU A 15 -5.59 -10.61 -6.76
CA GLU A 15 -6.48 -10.59 -7.90
C GLU A 15 -5.75 -10.11 -9.17
N SER A 16 -4.43 -10.32 -9.28
CA SER A 16 -3.64 -9.88 -10.44
C SER A 16 -4.22 -10.33 -11.80
N ASP A 17 -4.91 -11.47 -11.84
CA ASP A 17 -5.56 -12.01 -13.04
C ASP A 17 -7.03 -11.59 -13.23
N TYR A 18 -7.59 -10.81 -12.30
CA TYR A 18 -8.94 -10.27 -12.46
C TYR A 18 -9.03 -9.38 -13.70
N ASN A 19 -10.10 -9.61 -14.48
CA ASN A 19 -10.43 -8.83 -15.67
C ASN A 19 -11.87 -8.29 -15.56
N PRO A 20 -12.08 -6.97 -15.45
CA PRO A 20 -13.42 -6.38 -15.33
C PRO A 20 -14.43 -6.81 -16.38
N ASP A 21 -13.97 -7.12 -17.61
CA ASP A 21 -14.81 -7.50 -18.73
C ASP A 21 -15.08 -9.02 -18.79
N SER A 22 -14.42 -9.80 -17.94
CA SER A 22 -14.57 -11.25 -17.89
C SER A 22 -15.73 -11.67 -16.99
N LYS A 23 -16.57 -12.57 -17.50
CA LYS A 23 -17.59 -13.26 -16.70
C LYS A 23 -17.02 -14.44 -15.89
N ASP A 24 -15.79 -14.84 -16.19
CA ASP A 24 -15.13 -16.03 -15.62
C ASP A 24 -14.29 -15.69 -14.37
N ASN A 25 -14.30 -14.44 -13.90
CA ASN A 25 -13.65 -14.08 -12.64
C ASN A 25 -14.22 -14.93 -11.49
N LEU A 26 -13.33 -15.51 -10.69
CA LEU A 26 -13.71 -16.30 -9.52
C LEU A 26 -14.47 -15.47 -8.47
N ASN A 27 -14.08 -14.20 -8.33
CA ASN A 27 -14.69 -13.26 -7.40
C ASN A 27 -15.38 -12.13 -8.15
N LYS A 28 -16.41 -11.57 -7.50
CA LYS A 28 -17.09 -10.35 -7.92
C LYS A 28 -16.95 -9.33 -6.80
N TYR A 29 -16.85 -8.06 -7.17
CA TYR A 29 -16.62 -6.97 -6.24
C TYR A 29 -17.72 -5.92 -6.41
N LEU A 30 -18.25 -5.41 -5.30
CA LEU A 30 -19.30 -4.38 -5.32
C LEU A 30 -18.75 -3.02 -5.77
N ASN A 31 -17.53 -2.69 -5.34
CA ASN A 31 -16.85 -1.45 -5.70
C ASN A 31 -15.62 -1.73 -6.58
N ASN A 32 -15.37 -0.84 -7.54
CA ASN A 32 -14.24 -0.94 -8.46
C ASN A 32 -13.42 0.36 -8.42
N TYR A 33 -12.17 0.25 -8.00
CA TYR A 33 -11.19 1.33 -7.92
C TYR A 33 -9.92 0.99 -8.70
N LEU A 34 -10.06 0.26 -9.80
CA LEU A 34 -8.98 0.04 -10.74
C LEU A 34 -8.66 1.35 -11.47
N THR A 35 -7.38 1.64 -11.59
CA THR A 35 -6.91 2.79 -12.37
C THR A 35 -7.15 2.51 -13.86
N GLU A 36 -7.74 3.48 -14.56
CA GLU A 36 -7.85 3.42 -16.02
C GLU A 36 -6.43 3.44 -16.61
N SER A 37 -6.12 2.42 -17.41
CA SER A 37 -4.81 2.23 -18.02
C SER A 37 -4.96 1.51 -19.35
N ASP A 38 -4.11 1.85 -20.31
CA ASP A 38 -3.96 1.11 -21.56
C ASP A 38 -3.21 -0.22 -21.35
N PHE A 39 -2.60 -0.41 -20.18
CA PHE A 39 -1.81 -1.59 -19.82
C PHE A 39 -2.52 -2.46 -18.77
N LYS A 40 -2.17 -3.75 -18.74
CA LYS A 40 -2.65 -4.65 -17.67
C LYS A 40 -2.03 -4.19 -16.34
N LEU A 41 -2.88 -3.83 -15.38
CA LEU A 41 -2.44 -3.53 -14.02
C LEU A 41 -1.79 -4.78 -13.40
N PRO A 42 -0.53 -4.71 -12.92
CA PRO A 42 0.22 -5.89 -12.49
C PRO A 42 -0.27 -6.46 -11.15
N THR A 43 -0.65 -5.58 -10.23
CA THR A 43 -1.31 -5.98 -8.98
C THR A 43 -2.73 -5.43 -8.95
N LYS A 44 -3.67 -6.31 -8.60
CA LYS A 44 -5.00 -5.93 -8.16
C LYS A 44 -5.27 -6.67 -6.86
N ILE A 45 -5.93 -6.01 -5.93
CA ILE A 45 -6.22 -6.58 -4.61
C ILE A 45 -7.72 -6.56 -4.43
N GLY A 46 -8.28 -7.74 -4.23
CA GLY A 46 -9.65 -7.91 -3.77
C GLY A 46 -9.74 -7.70 -2.27
N ILE A 47 -10.74 -6.95 -1.83
CA ILE A 47 -11.04 -6.67 -0.43
C ILE A 47 -12.45 -7.15 -0.17
N LYS A 48 -12.65 -8.02 0.83
CA LYS A 48 -13.98 -8.46 1.26
C LYS A 48 -14.17 -8.19 2.74
N ILE A 49 -15.36 -7.74 3.11
CA ILE A 49 -15.80 -7.55 4.49
C ILE A 49 -16.90 -8.56 4.76
N LEU A 50 -16.68 -9.42 5.75
CA LEU A 50 -17.65 -10.40 6.20
C LEU A 50 -18.12 -10.05 7.61
N GLU A 51 -19.40 -10.26 7.87
CA GLU A 51 -20.00 -10.23 9.21
C GLU A 51 -20.68 -11.58 9.43
N ASN A 52 -20.29 -12.31 10.48
CA ASN A 52 -20.78 -13.67 10.77
C ASN A 52 -20.69 -14.62 9.56
N GLY A 53 -19.57 -14.55 8.81
CA GLY A 53 -19.33 -15.39 7.63
C GLY A 53 -20.09 -14.99 6.36
N THR A 54 -20.88 -13.91 6.40
CA THR A 54 -21.58 -13.39 5.22
C THR A 54 -20.85 -12.17 4.67
N GLU A 55 -20.48 -12.17 3.40
CA GLU A 55 -19.93 -10.99 2.72
C GLU A 55 -20.98 -9.86 2.73
N ILE A 56 -20.66 -8.76 3.42
CA ILE A 56 -21.50 -7.57 3.47
C ILE A 56 -21.01 -6.48 2.53
N ASN A 57 -19.73 -6.54 2.13
CA ASN A 57 -19.14 -5.59 1.20
C ASN A 57 -17.89 -6.13 0.53
N SER A 58 -17.56 -5.60 -0.64
CA SER A 58 -16.32 -5.93 -1.33
C SER A 58 -15.88 -4.83 -2.30
N ALA A 59 -14.56 -4.71 -2.49
CA ALA A 59 -13.95 -3.77 -3.42
C ALA A 59 -12.75 -4.40 -4.11
N ILE A 60 -12.46 -3.98 -5.32
CA ILE A 60 -11.19 -4.26 -5.99
C ILE A 60 -10.41 -2.98 -6.21
N ILE A 61 -9.14 -2.97 -5.82
CA ILE A 61 -8.20 -1.87 -6.05
C ILE A 61 -7.09 -2.31 -7.00
N GLY A 62 -6.52 -1.36 -7.75
CA GLY A 62 -5.41 -1.61 -8.65
C GLY A 62 -4.84 -0.32 -9.22
N ALA A 63 -3.53 -0.28 -9.40
CA ALA A 63 -2.82 0.87 -9.96
C ALA A 63 -1.75 0.44 -10.98
N GLU A 64 -1.08 1.42 -11.57
CA GLU A 64 -0.05 1.21 -12.59
C GLU A 64 1.34 1.02 -11.97
N ASN A 65 2.33 0.75 -12.83
CA ASN A 65 3.74 0.54 -12.52
C ASN A 65 4.02 -0.80 -11.85
N GLY A 66 4.95 -0.92 -10.92
CA GLY A 66 5.46 -2.22 -10.48
C GLY A 66 4.44 -3.04 -9.66
N ALA A 67 4.77 -4.31 -9.43
CA ALA A 67 3.88 -5.22 -8.71
C ALA A 67 4.12 -5.15 -7.20
N THR A 68 3.07 -4.92 -6.43
CA THR A 68 3.11 -5.03 -4.96
C THR A 68 2.64 -6.40 -4.50
N GLY A 69 3.39 -7.02 -3.58
CA GLY A 69 2.98 -8.25 -2.91
C GLY A 69 2.13 -7.98 -1.67
N LEU A 70 1.27 -8.93 -1.29
CA LEU A 70 0.56 -8.88 -0.01
C LEU A 70 1.41 -9.53 1.10
N HIS A 71 1.82 -8.75 2.09
CA HIS A 71 2.54 -9.19 3.29
C HIS A 71 2.07 -8.40 4.51
N LYS A 72 2.62 -8.67 5.70
CA LYS A 72 2.13 -8.06 6.95
C LYS A 72 2.27 -6.53 7.00
N THR A 73 3.22 -5.98 6.25
CA THR A 73 3.57 -4.55 6.20
C THR A 73 3.04 -3.83 4.95
N SER A 74 2.34 -4.51 4.03
CA SER A 74 1.72 -3.86 2.85
C SER A 74 0.40 -3.15 3.17
N GLN A 75 -0.08 -3.23 4.42
CA GLN A 75 -1.34 -2.61 4.83
C GLN A 75 -1.32 -2.19 6.29
N ILE A 76 -2.14 -1.19 6.59
CA ILE A 76 -2.54 -0.82 7.95
C ILE A 76 -4.05 -0.98 8.05
N ILE A 77 -4.48 -1.64 9.12
CA ILE A 77 -5.88 -1.88 9.41
C ILE A 77 -6.22 -1.15 10.71
N GLU A 78 -7.10 -0.17 10.61
CA GLU A 78 -7.64 0.57 11.75
C GLU A 78 -9.11 0.20 11.94
N SER A 79 -9.73 0.64 13.05
CA SER A 79 -11.11 0.27 13.37
C SER A 79 -12.14 0.79 12.33
N ASN A 80 -11.82 1.87 11.62
CA ASN A 80 -12.72 2.57 10.71
C ASN A 80 -12.21 2.69 9.27
N ARG A 81 -10.99 2.24 8.98
CA ARG A 81 -10.40 2.32 7.64
C ARG A 81 -9.29 1.31 7.45
N ILE A 82 -8.98 1.05 6.18
CA ILE A 82 -7.85 0.23 5.76
C ILE A 82 -7.00 1.03 4.77
N LEU A 83 -5.68 0.96 4.94
CA LEU A 83 -4.69 1.51 4.03
C LEU A 83 -3.90 0.37 3.39
N ILE A 84 -3.73 0.35 2.08
CA ILE A 84 -3.09 -0.75 1.36
C ILE A 84 -2.16 -0.21 0.27
N CYS A 85 -0.90 -0.68 0.27
CA CYS A 85 0.02 -0.50 -0.85
C CYS A 85 -0.42 -1.37 -2.03
N CYS A 86 -0.55 -0.76 -3.21
CA CYS A 86 -0.92 -1.44 -4.44
C CYS A 86 -0.28 -0.73 -5.63
N CYS A 87 0.69 -1.42 -6.24
CA CYS A 87 1.58 -0.88 -7.26
C CYS A 87 2.26 0.40 -6.76
N ASP A 88 2.30 1.48 -7.55
CA ASP A 88 2.90 2.77 -7.17
C ASP A 88 2.13 3.59 -6.12
N SER A 89 1.03 3.06 -5.59
CA SER A 89 0.03 3.84 -4.86
C SER A 89 -0.33 3.25 -3.50
N VAL A 90 -0.77 4.10 -2.58
CA VAL A 90 -1.51 3.70 -1.38
C VAL A 90 -2.98 4.09 -1.53
N PHE A 91 -3.87 3.15 -1.23
CA PHE A 91 -5.31 3.35 -1.17
C PHE A 91 -5.76 3.41 0.29
N CYS A 92 -6.63 4.35 0.62
CA CYS A 92 -7.33 4.39 1.90
C CYS A 92 -8.82 4.21 1.66
N LEU A 93 -9.43 3.19 2.28
CA LEU A 93 -10.85 2.92 2.19
C LEU A 93 -11.49 2.87 3.58
N ASP A 94 -12.73 3.33 3.70
CA ASP A 94 -13.51 3.22 4.92
C ASP A 94 -13.86 1.77 5.26
N LEU A 95 -14.00 1.47 6.55
CA LEU A 95 -14.59 0.23 7.04
C LEU A 95 -15.92 0.51 7.74
N PRO A 96 -16.96 -0.32 7.52
CA PRO A 96 -17.01 -1.49 6.63
C PRO A 96 -17.43 -1.16 5.19
N THR A 97 -17.62 0.12 4.84
CA THR A 97 -18.27 0.52 3.57
C THR A 97 -17.36 0.40 2.35
N LEU A 98 -16.04 0.27 2.53
CA LEU A 98 -15.05 0.25 1.47
C LEU A 98 -15.17 1.43 0.50
N ASN A 99 -15.71 2.57 0.95
CA ASN A 99 -15.67 3.80 0.18
C ASN A 99 -14.23 4.28 0.08
N LEU A 100 -13.77 4.59 -1.13
CA LEU A 100 -12.44 5.19 -1.32
C LEU A 100 -12.40 6.60 -0.72
N ASN A 101 -11.55 6.79 0.29
CA ASN A 101 -11.28 8.11 0.86
C ASN A 101 -10.28 8.87 0.00
N TRP A 102 -9.15 8.22 -0.30
CA TRP A 102 -8.10 8.76 -1.13
C TRP A 102 -7.24 7.65 -1.72
N LYS A 103 -6.59 7.98 -2.84
CA LYS A 103 -5.52 7.22 -3.48
C LYS A 103 -4.38 8.19 -3.73
N THR A 104 -3.18 7.83 -3.31
CA THR A 104 -1.98 8.65 -3.51
C THR A 104 -0.90 7.82 -4.17
N LYS A 105 -0.35 8.31 -5.29
CA LYS A 105 0.88 7.78 -5.87
C LYS A 105 2.04 8.20 -4.98
N VAL A 106 2.74 7.23 -4.41
CA VAL A 106 3.76 7.41 -3.35
C VAL A 106 5.14 6.93 -3.75
N ASP A 107 5.25 6.30 -4.91
CA ASP A 107 6.50 5.92 -5.55
C ASP A 107 6.31 6.07 -7.06
N ILE A 108 7.37 6.18 -7.86
CA ILE A 108 7.26 6.18 -9.32
C ILE A 108 7.21 4.76 -9.92
N ALA A 109 7.71 3.76 -9.19
CA ALA A 109 7.74 2.34 -9.53
C ALA A 109 6.77 1.52 -8.66
N THR A 110 7.07 1.27 -7.38
CA THR A 110 6.30 0.36 -6.52
C THR A 110 6.29 0.82 -5.07
N ALA A 111 5.14 0.76 -4.40
CA ALA A 111 5.01 0.86 -2.96
C ALA A 111 5.08 -0.54 -2.34
N PHE A 112 6.06 -0.78 -1.46
CA PHE A 112 6.25 -2.06 -0.79
C PHE A 112 5.56 -2.10 0.57
N GLU A 113 5.91 -1.16 1.45
CA GLU A 113 5.49 -1.21 2.85
C GLU A 113 4.93 0.13 3.32
N ILE A 114 4.06 0.09 4.33
CA ILE A 114 3.50 1.26 4.97
C ILE A 114 3.60 1.16 6.49
N PHE A 115 4.12 2.23 7.10
CA PHE A 115 4.35 2.32 8.54
C PHE A 115 3.63 3.52 9.11
N LYS A 116 2.91 3.31 10.21
CA LYS A 116 2.25 4.39 10.95
C LYS A 116 3.29 5.17 11.75
N ILE A 117 3.21 6.49 11.69
CA ILE A 117 3.99 7.40 12.53
C ILE A 117 3.06 8.40 13.21
N GLU A 118 3.62 9.27 14.05
CA GLU A 118 2.86 10.40 14.57
C GLU A 118 2.39 11.29 13.40
N ASN A 119 1.08 11.56 13.36
CA ASN A 119 0.44 12.43 12.37
C ASN A 119 0.58 12.01 10.90
N GLY A 120 0.72 10.71 10.61
CA GLY A 120 0.68 10.22 9.24
C GLY A 120 1.31 8.85 9.04
N PHE A 121 1.90 8.66 7.86
CA PHE A 121 2.48 7.39 7.42
C PHE A 121 3.80 7.62 6.69
N ILE A 122 4.68 6.64 6.79
CA ILE A 122 5.88 6.50 5.97
C ILE A 122 5.68 5.31 5.06
N ILE A 123 5.96 5.50 3.77
CA ILE A 123 5.92 4.47 2.75
C ILE A 123 7.35 4.14 2.35
N HIS A 124 7.64 2.85 2.34
CA HIS A 124 8.80 2.28 1.70
C HIS A 124 8.44 1.97 0.24
N GLY A 125 8.88 2.82 -0.67
CA GLY A 125 8.79 2.59 -2.11
C GLY A 125 10.08 2.03 -2.69
N GLU A 126 10.00 1.56 -3.92
CA GLU A 126 11.13 0.99 -4.66
C GLU A 126 12.20 2.04 -4.97
N LEU A 127 11.80 3.27 -5.33
CA LEU A 127 12.72 4.34 -5.70
C LEU A 127 12.62 5.54 -4.76
N GLU A 128 11.55 5.62 -3.97
CA GLU A 128 11.23 6.77 -3.15
C GLU A 128 10.76 6.35 -1.75
N ILE A 129 11.23 7.08 -0.74
CA ILE A 129 10.66 7.05 0.61
C ILE A 129 9.72 8.24 0.73
N THR A 130 8.46 7.97 1.08
CA THR A 130 7.41 8.99 1.05
C THR A 130 6.72 9.12 2.39
N ARG A 131 6.63 10.35 2.90
CA ARG A 131 5.76 10.67 4.03
C ARG A 131 4.44 11.23 3.53
N ILE A 132 3.33 10.67 3.98
CA ILE A 132 1.99 11.22 3.78
C ILE A 132 1.32 11.54 5.12
N ASN A 133 0.39 12.50 5.13
CA ASN A 133 -0.46 12.75 6.30
C ASN A 133 -1.67 11.80 6.34
N ASN A 134 -2.54 11.98 7.34
CA ASN A 134 -3.75 11.16 7.50
C ASN A 134 -4.78 11.28 6.35
N ASP A 135 -4.69 12.34 5.56
CA ASP A 135 -5.56 12.64 4.42
C ASP A 135 -4.93 12.19 3.08
N GLY A 136 -3.82 11.45 3.13
CA GLY A 136 -3.12 10.97 1.95
C GLY A 136 -2.28 12.03 1.24
N LYS A 137 -2.11 13.23 1.80
CA LYS A 137 -1.29 14.29 1.19
C LYS A 137 0.19 14.04 1.45
N ILE A 138 1.00 14.07 0.39
CA ILE A 138 2.47 13.99 0.50
C ILE A 138 2.98 15.20 1.29
N ILE A 139 3.74 14.91 2.34
CA ILE A 139 4.48 15.89 3.14
C ILE A 139 5.88 16.08 2.57
N TRP A 140 6.56 14.98 2.26
CA TRP A 140 7.83 14.95 1.55
C TRP A 140 8.02 13.59 0.87
N GLN A 141 8.89 13.56 -0.13
CA GLN A 141 9.23 12.38 -0.91
C GLN A 141 10.69 12.50 -1.32
N ASN A 142 11.51 11.52 -0.94
CA ASN A 142 12.95 11.51 -1.19
C ASN A 142 13.35 10.24 -1.94
N GLY A 143 14.10 10.43 -3.03
CA GLY A 143 14.64 9.32 -3.82
C GLY A 143 16.05 8.91 -3.41
N GLY A 144 16.46 7.74 -3.93
CA GLY A 144 17.83 7.23 -3.84
C GLY A 144 18.54 7.25 -5.19
N ALA A 145 19.81 6.85 -5.18
CA ALA A 145 20.57 6.62 -6.42
C ALA A 145 20.19 5.31 -7.12
N ASP A 146 19.60 4.36 -6.39
CA ASP A 146 19.17 3.05 -6.86
C ASP A 146 17.96 2.58 -6.03
N ILE A 147 17.43 1.39 -6.32
CA ILE A 147 16.25 0.83 -5.66
C ILE A 147 16.51 0.54 -4.18
N PHE A 148 15.54 0.85 -3.31
CA PHE A 148 15.58 0.61 -1.86
C PHE A 148 15.27 -0.85 -1.51
N VAL A 149 16.07 -1.76 -2.05
CA VAL A 149 16.04 -3.17 -1.64
C VAL A 149 17.45 -3.66 -1.38
N SER A 150 17.59 -4.49 -0.35
CA SER A 150 18.86 -5.13 -0.02
C SER A 150 19.09 -6.41 -0.82
N GLN A 151 20.35 -6.71 -1.16
CA GLN A 151 20.71 -7.93 -1.91
C GLN A 151 20.37 -9.23 -1.14
N ASN A 152 20.26 -9.15 0.19
CA ASN A 152 19.87 -10.26 1.05
C ASN A 152 18.38 -10.24 1.43
N GLY A 153 17.62 -9.24 0.97
CA GLY A 153 16.20 -9.03 1.26
C GLY A 153 15.87 -8.75 2.72
N LYS A 154 16.81 -8.19 3.50
CA LYS A 154 16.65 -7.87 4.92
C LYS A 154 17.33 -6.55 5.29
N ASP A 155 16.75 -5.89 6.30
CA ASP A 155 17.32 -4.72 6.98
C ASP A 155 17.61 -3.51 6.06
N ASP A 156 16.95 -3.45 4.90
CA ASP A 156 16.99 -2.32 3.96
C ASP A 156 16.20 -1.12 4.46
N PHE A 157 15.15 -1.32 5.25
CA PHE A 157 14.28 -0.23 5.67
C PHE A 157 13.97 -0.23 7.17
N GLU A 158 14.00 0.96 7.76
CA GLU A 158 13.75 1.14 9.19
C GLU A 158 13.09 2.49 9.47
N VAL A 159 12.00 2.46 10.23
CA VAL A 159 11.32 3.65 10.77
C VAL A 159 11.51 3.72 12.27
N LYS A 160 12.00 4.85 12.78
CA LYS A 160 12.14 5.19 14.20
C LYS A 160 11.38 6.46 14.53
N ASP A 161 11.26 6.75 15.81
CA ASP A 161 10.56 7.94 16.33
C ASP A 161 11.12 9.26 15.81
N ASN A 162 12.38 9.30 15.37
CA ASN A 162 13.06 10.51 14.93
C ASN A 162 13.65 10.45 13.51
N PHE A 163 13.74 9.27 12.89
CA PHE A 163 14.30 9.13 11.54
C PHE A 163 13.73 7.94 10.77
N VAL A 164 13.92 7.99 9.46
CA VAL A 164 13.78 6.86 8.54
C VAL A 164 15.13 6.57 7.94
N LYS A 165 15.49 5.29 7.85
CA LYS A 165 16.71 4.81 7.21
C LYS A 165 16.34 3.86 6.08
N ALA A 166 16.94 4.07 4.92
CA ALA A 166 16.82 3.19 3.77
C ALA A 166 18.21 2.80 3.25
N THR A 167 18.35 1.59 2.72
CA THR A 167 19.57 1.10 2.07
C THR A 167 19.24 0.71 0.64
N ASP A 168 19.97 1.25 -0.33
CA ASP A 168 19.78 0.89 -1.74
C ASP A 168 20.50 -0.41 -2.11
N TRP A 169 20.26 -0.89 -3.34
CA TRP A 169 20.84 -2.12 -3.90
C TRP A 169 22.38 -2.15 -3.88
N ASP A 170 23.00 -0.99 -3.99
CA ASP A 170 24.45 -0.79 -3.97
C ASP A 170 25.00 -0.62 -2.54
N ASN A 171 24.17 -0.82 -1.51
CA ASN A 171 24.47 -0.67 -0.09
C ASN A 171 24.75 0.79 0.34
N ARG A 172 24.28 1.79 -0.40
CA ARG A 172 24.29 3.18 0.09
C ARG A 172 23.18 3.33 1.12
N ILE A 173 23.52 3.96 2.24
CA ILE A 173 22.60 4.20 3.34
C ILE A 173 22.16 5.65 3.28
N TYR A 174 20.86 5.86 3.37
CA TYR A 174 20.21 7.15 3.40
C TYR A 174 19.49 7.30 4.73
N LYS A 175 19.55 8.48 5.32
CA LYS A 175 18.86 8.75 6.59
C LYS A 175 18.21 10.11 6.55
N TRP A 176 16.90 10.14 6.74
CA TRP A 176 16.12 11.37 6.83
C TRP A 176 15.47 11.50 8.20
N ASN A 177 15.45 12.71 8.75
CA ASN A 177 14.54 12.98 9.85
C ASN A 177 13.08 12.94 9.39
N LEU A 178 12.12 12.96 10.32
CA LEU A 178 10.71 12.90 9.95
C LEU A 178 10.21 14.10 9.13
N ASN A 179 10.97 15.19 9.01
CA ASN A 179 10.67 16.32 8.13
C ASN A 179 11.24 16.16 6.71
N GLY A 180 11.86 15.03 6.40
CA GLY A 180 12.41 14.73 5.07
C GLY A 180 13.77 15.35 4.82
N VAL A 181 14.42 15.91 5.84
CA VAL A 181 15.76 16.47 5.71
C VAL A 181 16.77 15.35 5.95
N GLU A 182 17.72 15.20 5.02
CA GLU A 182 18.83 14.27 5.13
C GLU A 182 19.72 14.66 6.31
N ILE A 183 20.09 13.68 7.14
CA ILE A 183 20.83 13.92 8.39
C ILE A 183 22.15 13.15 8.48
N GLU A 184 22.40 12.21 7.58
CA GLU A 184 23.62 11.40 7.44
C GLU A 184 23.69 10.81 6.03
#